data_AF-A0A317MTN3-F1
#
_entry.id   AF-A0A317MTN3-F1
#
_cell.length_a   1.000
_cell.length_b   1.000
_cell.length_c   1.000
_cell.angle_alpha   90.00
_cell.angle_beta   90.00
_cell.angle_gamma   90.00
#
_symmetry.space_group_name_H-M   'P 1'
#
loop_
_entity.id
_entity.type
_entity.pdbx_description
1 polymer ?
#
loop_
_entity_poly.entity_id
_entity_poly.type
_entity_poly.pdbx_seq_one_letter_code
_entity_poly.pdbx_strand_id
1 'polypeptide(L)'
;MSPQFPASATQVDQPQPDAAAASVYRAQDMYPLLRCCSCSGSRRLSVNLSYFDTLLAALQAHAAVPQHPCASSEPRQAALADYLYLERVLDHLLQIAPADAVQLRLRAAQLALLGSGLRLPRRDQRARTHLETLLAAVPDHPQANLQYGELLATRAGQPQAAVVPLQRAFGKGLDAAARLLGEVFAVLGRPRKARRYLQQYLDGRPDDAAARALLAGLAAG
;
A
#
# COMPACT_ATOMS: atom_id res chain seq x y z
N MET A 1 -34.30 1.06 56.00
CA MET A 1 -35.18 1.43 54.86
C MET A 1 -34.43 2.40 53.99
N SER A 2 -34.14 1.93 52.78
CA SER A 2 -33.94 2.64 51.51
C SER A 2 -32.85 3.72 51.35
N PRO A 3 -32.30 3.82 50.11
CA PRO A 3 -30.90 4.16 49.86
C PRO A 3 -30.74 5.53 49.16
N GLN A 4 -29.51 6.04 49.13
CA GLN A 4 -29.11 7.10 48.20
C GLN A 4 -27.82 6.67 47.48
N PHE A 5 -27.95 6.49 46.16
CA PHE A 5 -26.90 6.50 45.14
C PHE A 5 -27.36 7.48 44.05
N PRO A 6 -26.52 7.97 43.10
CA PRO A 6 -25.06 7.81 42.99
C PRO A 6 -24.31 9.15 42.74
N ALA A 7 -22.98 9.14 42.92
CA ALA A 7 -22.08 10.10 42.28
C ALA A 7 -21.77 9.62 40.86
N SER A 8 -22.16 10.40 39.86
CA SER A 8 -21.87 10.17 38.45
C SER A 8 -20.38 10.37 38.18
N ALA A 9 -19.65 9.27 37.92
CA ALA A 9 -18.36 9.33 37.26
C ALA A 9 -18.61 9.51 35.76
N THR A 10 -18.31 10.70 35.25
CA THR A 10 -18.30 10.99 33.81
C THR A 10 -17.13 10.22 33.20
N GLN A 11 -17.42 9.06 32.64
CA GLN A 11 -16.50 8.31 31.79
C GLN A 11 -16.30 9.16 30.53
N VAL A 12 -15.11 9.76 30.39
CA VAL A 12 -14.69 10.43 29.16
C VAL A 12 -14.52 9.33 28.13
N ASP A 13 -15.52 9.22 27.25
CA ASP A 13 -15.56 8.28 26.14
C ASP A 13 -14.39 8.62 25.20
N GLN A 14 -13.29 7.88 25.31
CA GLN A 14 -12.22 7.97 24.33
C GLN A 14 -12.79 7.45 23.00
N PRO A 15 -12.67 8.20 21.90
CA PRO A 15 -13.20 7.74 20.62
C PRO A 15 -12.56 6.40 20.26
N GLN A 16 -13.40 5.39 20.05
CA GLN A 16 -12.97 4.08 19.56
C GLN A 16 -12.12 4.26 18.29
N PRO A 17 -11.03 3.49 18.12
CA PRO A 17 -10.12 3.63 16.97
C PRO A 17 -10.83 3.52 15.61
N ASP A 18 -11.98 2.85 15.55
CA ASP A 18 -12.82 2.73 14.36
C ASP A 18 -13.50 4.05 13.95
N ALA A 19 -13.84 4.94 14.89
CA ALA A 19 -14.54 6.19 14.59
C ALA A 19 -13.63 7.24 13.92
N ALA A 20 -12.35 7.27 14.30
CA ALA A 20 -11.36 8.15 13.69
C ALA A 20 -11.08 7.75 12.23
N ALA A 21 -10.94 6.45 11.96
CA ALA A 21 -10.81 5.93 10.60
C ALA A 21 -12.10 6.15 9.78
N ALA A 22 -13.27 5.90 10.36
CA ALA A 22 -14.57 6.12 9.72
C ALA A 22 -14.85 7.60 9.36
N SER A 23 -14.34 8.55 10.16
CA SER A 23 -14.51 9.99 9.91
C SER A 23 -13.82 10.50 8.64
N VAL A 24 -12.79 9.79 8.16
CA VAL A 24 -12.07 10.11 6.92
C VAL A 24 -12.90 9.76 5.67
N TYR A 25 -13.79 8.78 5.77
CA TYR A 25 -14.54 8.24 4.63
C TYR A 25 -15.82 9.01 4.29
N ARG A 26 -16.47 9.66 5.27
CA ARG A 26 -17.68 10.44 5.01
C ARG A 26 -17.43 11.84 4.42
N ALA A 27 -16.17 12.29 4.35
CA ALA A 27 -15.82 13.68 4.05
C ALA A 27 -14.86 13.88 2.86
N GLN A 28 -14.54 12.84 2.08
CA GLN A 28 -13.67 13.02 0.91
C GLN A 28 -14.47 13.55 -0.29
N ASP A 29 -14.53 14.87 -0.37
CA ASP A 29 -14.79 15.56 -1.63
C ASP A 29 -13.76 15.03 -2.65
N MET A 30 -14.21 14.33 -3.68
CA MET A 30 -13.34 13.81 -4.75
C MET A 30 -12.94 14.91 -5.75
N TYR A 31 -13.54 16.10 -5.63
CA TYR A 31 -13.25 17.30 -6.42
C TYR A 31 -11.77 17.76 -6.46
N PRO A 32 -10.92 17.59 -5.42
CA PRO A 32 -9.52 18.01 -5.48
C PRO A 32 -8.65 17.15 -6.38
N LEU A 33 -9.13 15.96 -6.80
CA LEU A 33 -8.35 15.01 -7.57
C LEU A 33 -8.12 15.49 -9.01
N LEU A 34 -9.14 16.12 -9.61
CA LEU A 34 -9.08 16.69 -10.95
C LEU A 34 -9.18 18.21 -10.86
N ARG A 35 -8.15 18.89 -11.32
CA ARG A 35 -8.11 20.35 -11.40
C ARG A 35 -8.17 20.81 -12.84
N CYS A 36 -9.19 21.59 -13.17
CA CYS A 36 -9.26 22.30 -14.46
C CYS A 36 -8.35 23.52 -14.42
N CYS A 37 -7.29 23.51 -15.21
CA CYS A 37 -6.46 24.68 -15.45
C CYS A 37 -6.88 25.29 -16.81
N SER A 38 -7.32 26.55 -16.79
CA SER A 38 -7.51 27.33 -18.02
C SER A 38 -6.18 28.00 -18.41
N CYS A 39 -5.63 27.62 -19.55
CA CYS A 39 -4.52 28.34 -20.17
C CYS A 39 -4.94 28.72 -21.59
N SER A 40 -4.98 30.02 -21.89
CA SER A 40 -5.12 30.60 -23.23
C SER A 40 -6.14 29.88 -24.14
N GLY A 41 -7.41 29.77 -23.70
CA GLY A 41 -8.51 29.19 -24.49
C GLY A 41 -8.59 27.66 -24.52
N SER A 42 -7.61 26.94 -23.95
CA SER A 42 -7.63 25.48 -23.82
C SER A 42 -7.90 25.06 -22.37
N ARG A 43 -8.92 24.22 -22.14
CA ARG A 43 -9.12 23.56 -20.83
C ARG A 43 -8.14 22.40 -20.74
N ARG A 44 -7.21 22.43 -19.79
CA ARG A 44 -6.37 21.28 -19.43
C ARG A 44 -6.85 20.69 -18.12
N LEU A 45 -7.08 19.38 -18.12
CA LEU A 45 -7.29 18.62 -16.90
C LEU A 45 -5.92 18.32 -16.30
N SER A 46 -5.70 18.68 -15.05
CA SER A 46 -4.52 18.30 -14.28
C SER A 46 -4.93 17.40 -13.13
N VAL A 47 -4.08 16.44 -12.79
CA VAL A 47 -4.34 15.48 -11.71
C VAL A 47 -3.53 15.89 -10.50
N ASN A 48 -4.21 15.98 -9.35
CA ASN A 48 -3.55 16.25 -8.08
C ASN A 48 -2.98 14.94 -7.52
N LEU A 49 -1.76 14.60 -7.94
CA LEU A 49 -1.11 13.35 -7.54
C LEU A 49 -0.83 13.28 -6.04
N SER A 50 -0.57 14.40 -5.36
CA SER A 50 -0.36 14.37 -3.90
C SER A 50 -1.66 14.04 -3.16
N TYR A 51 -2.80 14.55 -3.62
CA TYR A 51 -4.09 14.17 -3.07
C TYR A 51 -4.41 12.70 -3.36
N PHE A 52 -4.10 12.22 -4.56
CA PHE A 52 -4.21 10.80 -4.88
C PHE A 52 -3.40 9.92 -3.91
N ASP A 53 -2.18 10.34 -3.58
CA ASP A 53 -1.32 9.62 -2.64
C ASP A 53 -1.91 9.60 -1.22
N THR A 54 -2.60 10.68 -0.80
CA THR A 54 -3.36 10.70 0.46
C THR A 54 -4.52 9.68 0.45
N LEU A 55 -5.27 9.60 -0.66
CA LEU A 55 -6.37 8.64 -0.81
C LEU A 55 -5.85 7.20 -0.79
N LEU A 56 -4.74 6.93 -1.48
CA LEU A 56 -4.08 5.62 -1.44
C LEU A 56 -3.61 5.25 -0.03
N ALA A 57 -3.00 6.18 0.69
CA ALA A 57 -2.52 5.94 2.06
C ALA A 57 -3.68 5.64 3.02
N ALA A 58 -4.82 6.32 2.87
CA ALA A 58 -6.02 6.04 3.64
C ALA A 58 -6.57 4.62 3.36
N LEU A 59 -6.65 4.22 2.08
CA LEU A 59 -7.03 2.86 1.70
C LEU A 59 -6.07 1.80 2.24
N GLN A 60 -4.77 2.06 2.21
CA GLN A 60 -3.73 1.20 2.77
C GLN A 60 -3.89 0.99 4.27
N ALA A 61 -4.07 2.07 5.02
CA ALA A 61 -4.24 2.02 6.47
C ALA A 61 -5.46 1.17 6.84
N HIS A 62 -6.57 1.31 6.12
CA HIS A 62 -7.77 0.53 6.36
C HIS A 62 -7.60 -0.96 6.02
N ALA A 63 -6.89 -1.28 4.93
CA ALA A 63 -6.60 -2.66 4.58
C ALA A 63 -5.71 -3.38 5.61
N ALA A 64 -4.95 -2.64 6.42
CA ALA A 64 -4.07 -3.18 7.45
C ALA A 64 -4.76 -3.48 8.79
N VAL A 65 -5.98 -2.98 9.03
CA VAL A 65 -6.71 -3.22 10.29
C VAL A 65 -7.26 -4.66 10.31
N PRO A 66 -6.91 -5.49 11.32
CA PRO A 66 -7.46 -6.83 11.46
C PRO A 66 -8.99 -6.79 11.57
N GLN A 67 -9.68 -7.46 10.65
CA GLN A 67 -11.15 -7.46 10.66
C GLN A 67 -11.67 -8.35 11.78
N HIS A 68 -12.36 -7.74 12.75
CA HIS A 68 -13.10 -8.49 13.75
C HIS A 68 -14.39 -9.06 13.13
N PRO A 69 -14.75 -10.34 13.42
CA PRO A 69 -15.94 -10.99 12.87
C PRO A 69 -17.26 -10.25 13.16
N CYS A 70 -17.28 -9.41 14.20
CA CYS A 70 -18.44 -8.64 14.64
C CYS A 70 -18.45 -7.18 14.13
N ALA A 71 -17.46 -6.76 13.34
CA ALA A 71 -17.41 -5.41 12.79
C ALA A 71 -18.50 -5.21 11.72
N SER A 72 -19.07 -4.01 11.66
CA SER A 72 -20.08 -3.66 10.65
C SER A 72 -19.51 -3.74 9.24
N SER A 73 -20.35 -4.04 8.24
CA SER A 73 -19.95 -4.11 6.83
C SER A 73 -19.76 -2.72 6.17
N GLU A 74 -20.23 -1.65 6.82
CA GLU A 74 -20.27 -0.29 6.29
C GLU A 74 -18.87 0.29 5.97
N PRO A 75 -17.86 0.21 6.87
CA PRO A 75 -16.51 0.73 6.59
C PRO A 75 -15.84 0.01 5.41
N ARG A 76 -16.08 -1.30 5.28
CA ARG A 76 -15.55 -2.11 4.19
C ARG A 76 -16.19 -1.76 2.85
N GLN A 77 -17.50 -1.50 2.83
CA GLN A 77 -18.21 -1.08 1.63
C GLN A 77 -17.73 0.31 1.17
N ALA A 78 -17.50 1.24 2.09
CA ALA A 78 -16.95 2.55 1.78
C ALA A 78 -15.54 2.45 1.16
N ALA A 79 -14.62 1.72 1.79
CA ALA A 79 -13.27 1.52 1.25
C ALA A 79 -13.27 0.85 -0.14
N LEU A 80 -14.19 -0.08 -0.39
CA LEU A 80 -14.36 -0.69 -1.70
C LEU A 80 -14.90 0.31 -2.74
N ALA A 81 -15.85 1.17 -2.35
CA ALA A 81 -16.38 2.21 -3.23
C ALA A 81 -15.28 3.19 -3.64
N ASP A 82 -14.46 3.63 -2.69
CA ASP A 82 -13.33 4.54 -2.94
C ASP A 82 -12.27 3.89 -3.81
N TYR A 83 -11.92 2.62 -3.53
CA TYR A 83 -11.03 1.85 -4.39
C TYR A 83 -11.52 1.84 -5.84
N LEU A 84 -12.80 1.50 -6.06
CA LEU A 84 -13.38 1.40 -7.40
C LEU A 84 -13.46 2.77 -8.10
N TYR A 85 -13.69 3.83 -7.33
CA TYR A 85 -13.66 5.20 -7.85
C TYR A 85 -12.26 5.58 -8.34
N LEU A 86 -11.23 5.41 -7.50
CA LEU A 86 -9.84 5.72 -7.86
C LEU A 86 -9.37 4.90 -9.05
N GLU A 87 -9.77 3.63 -9.11
CA GLU A 87 -9.46 2.75 -10.22
C GLU A 87 -10.04 3.27 -11.53
N ARG A 88 -11.32 3.67 -11.52
CA ARG A 88 -11.97 4.23 -12.71
C ARG A 88 -11.33 5.55 -13.15
N VAL A 89 -10.94 6.40 -12.21
CA VAL A 89 -10.24 7.65 -12.53
C VAL A 89 -8.88 7.36 -13.17
N LEU A 90 -8.07 6.46 -12.60
CA LEU A 90 -6.78 6.10 -13.17
C LEU A 90 -6.91 5.45 -14.54
N ASP A 91 -7.91 4.59 -14.75
CA ASP A 91 -8.17 3.98 -16.06
C ASP A 91 -8.45 5.05 -17.12
N HIS A 92 -9.29 6.03 -16.79
CA HIS A 92 -9.57 7.14 -17.71
C HIS A 92 -8.32 7.99 -17.98
N LEU A 93 -7.56 8.32 -16.93
CA LEU A 93 -6.32 9.10 -17.06
C LEU A 93 -5.28 8.38 -17.93
N LEU A 94 -5.13 7.06 -17.78
CA LEU A 94 -4.18 6.27 -18.57
C LEU A 94 -4.60 6.11 -20.04
N GLN A 95 -5.89 6.25 -20.37
CA GLN A 95 -6.36 6.26 -21.77
C GLN A 95 -5.96 7.53 -22.50
N ILE A 96 -5.90 8.66 -21.80
CA ILE A 96 -5.61 9.98 -22.39
C ILE A 96 -4.17 10.45 -22.16
N ALA A 97 -3.45 9.81 -21.24
CA ALA A 97 -2.08 10.16 -20.93
C ALA A 97 -1.08 9.59 -21.97
N PRO A 98 0.08 10.23 -22.12
CA PRO A 98 1.20 9.65 -22.85
C PRO A 98 1.59 8.26 -22.34
N ALA A 99 2.11 7.41 -23.22
CA ALA A 99 2.48 6.03 -22.89
C ALA A 99 3.51 5.95 -21.73
N ASP A 100 4.39 6.94 -21.67
CA ASP A 100 5.46 7.15 -20.69
C ASP A 100 5.01 7.91 -19.43
N ALA A 101 3.71 7.97 -19.14
CA ALA A 101 3.18 8.53 -17.90
C ALA A 101 3.53 7.64 -16.67
N VAL A 102 4.83 7.56 -16.34
CA VAL A 102 5.43 6.71 -15.30
C VAL A 102 4.71 6.88 -13.97
N GLN A 103 4.44 8.13 -13.57
CA GLN A 103 3.83 8.46 -12.28
C GLN A 103 2.37 7.97 -12.16
N LEU A 104 1.60 8.02 -13.24
CA LEU A 104 0.23 7.48 -13.26
C LEU A 104 0.26 5.96 -13.25
N ARG A 105 1.16 5.36 -14.03
CA ARG A 105 1.29 3.90 -14.15
C ARG A 105 1.78 3.26 -12.85
N LEU A 106 2.70 3.91 -12.13
CA LEU A 106 3.15 3.51 -10.80
C LEU A 106 2.00 3.49 -9.79
N ARG A 107 1.15 4.53 -9.81
CA ARG A 107 -0.03 4.62 -8.94
C ARG A 107 -1.10 3.59 -9.29
N ALA A 108 -1.28 3.29 -10.57
CA ALA A 108 -2.15 2.21 -11.02
C ALA A 108 -1.64 0.84 -10.56
N ALA A 109 -0.33 0.60 -10.63
CA ALA A 109 0.28 -0.60 -10.06
C ALA A 109 0.05 -0.68 -8.54
N GLN A 110 0.30 0.41 -7.82
CA GLN A 110 0.09 0.48 -6.37
C GLN A 110 -1.36 0.20 -5.98
N LEU A 111 -2.33 0.86 -6.62
CA LEU A 111 -3.74 0.63 -6.37
C LEU A 111 -4.11 -0.83 -6.66
N ALA A 112 -3.63 -1.40 -7.77
CA ALA A 112 -3.89 -2.79 -8.11
C ALA A 112 -3.27 -3.78 -7.10
N LEU A 113 -2.10 -3.48 -6.51
CA LEU A 113 -1.55 -4.25 -5.40
C LEU A 113 -2.44 -4.19 -4.15
N LEU A 114 -3.04 -3.05 -3.86
CA LEU A 114 -4.03 -2.94 -2.76
C LEU A 114 -5.27 -3.77 -3.05
N GLY A 115 -5.81 -3.68 -4.26
CA GLY A 115 -6.95 -4.51 -4.67
C GLY A 115 -6.64 -5.99 -4.56
N SER A 116 -5.40 -6.40 -4.86
CA SER A 116 -4.90 -7.76 -4.65
C SER A 116 -4.89 -8.15 -3.16
N GLY A 117 -4.41 -7.29 -2.26
CA GLY A 117 -4.47 -7.49 -0.81
C GLY A 117 -5.91 -7.61 -0.29
N LEU A 118 -6.83 -6.85 -0.86
CA LEU A 118 -8.29 -6.92 -0.60
C LEU A 118 -8.98 -8.14 -1.24
N ARG A 119 -8.21 -9.05 -1.87
CA ARG A 119 -8.70 -10.24 -2.57
C ARG A 119 -9.66 -9.94 -3.72
N LEU A 120 -9.55 -8.76 -4.32
CA LEU A 120 -10.30 -8.45 -5.55
C LEU A 120 -9.74 -9.26 -6.72
N PRO A 121 -10.61 -9.83 -7.57
CA PRO A 121 -10.17 -10.70 -8.66
C PRO A 121 -9.32 -9.93 -9.68
N ARG A 122 -8.27 -10.60 -10.19
CA ARG A 122 -7.39 -10.16 -11.28
C ARG A 122 -6.60 -8.86 -11.02
N ARG A 123 -6.56 -8.34 -9.80
CA ARG A 123 -5.83 -7.11 -9.47
C ARG A 123 -4.33 -7.29 -9.41
N ASP A 124 -3.87 -8.49 -9.06
CA ASP A 124 -2.49 -8.93 -9.28
C ASP A 124 -2.06 -8.87 -10.75
N GLN A 125 -2.88 -9.38 -11.66
CA GLN A 125 -2.58 -9.34 -13.09
C GLN A 125 -2.55 -7.89 -13.61
N ARG A 126 -3.45 -7.02 -13.13
CA ARG A 126 -3.38 -5.58 -13.46
C ARG A 126 -2.10 -4.95 -12.93
N ALA A 127 -1.74 -5.19 -11.67
CA ALA A 127 -0.50 -4.70 -11.08
C ALA A 127 0.72 -5.13 -11.91
N ARG A 128 0.77 -6.42 -12.28
CA ARG A 128 1.79 -6.99 -13.16
C ARG A 128 1.88 -6.24 -14.48
N THR A 129 0.76 -6.07 -15.19
CA THR A 129 0.74 -5.37 -16.49
C THR A 129 1.26 -3.94 -16.39
N HIS A 130 0.85 -3.19 -15.36
CA HIS A 130 1.33 -1.82 -15.16
C HIS A 130 2.83 -1.77 -14.85
N LEU A 131 3.33 -2.68 -13.99
CA LEU A 131 4.74 -2.75 -13.61
C LEU A 131 5.63 -3.21 -14.75
N GLU A 132 5.23 -4.22 -15.52
CA GLU A 132 5.98 -4.70 -16.68
C GLU A 132 6.06 -3.62 -17.76
N THR A 133 4.95 -2.92 -18.03
CA THR A 133 4.95 -1.80 -18.98
C THR A 133 5.87 -0.66 -18.50
N LEU A 134 5.85 -0.32 -17.21
CA LEU A 134 6.70 0.72 -16.64
C LEU A 134 8.17 0.32 -16.71
N LEU A 135 8.51 -0.90 -16.28
CA LEU A 135 9.89 -1.41 -16.26
C LEU A 135 10.45 -1.67 -17.67
N ALA A 136 9.60 -1.87 -18.69
CA ALA A 136 10.04 -1.88 -20.08
C ALA A 136 10.54 -0.50 -20.53
N ALA A 137 9.92 0.58 -20.05
CA ALA A 137 10.33 1.96 -20.36
C ALA A 137 11.45 2.47 -19.45
N VAL A 138 11.42 2.11 -18.16
CA VAL A 138 12.38 2.55 -17.14
C VAL A 138 12.84 1.35 -16.29
N PRO A 139 13.78 0.53 -16.78
CA PRO A 139 14.17 -0.74 -16.14
C PRO A 139 14.68 -0.61 -14.70
N ASP A 140 15.32 0.51 -14.38
CA ASP A 140 15.90 0.78 -13.06
C ASP A 140 15.02 1.67 -12.17
N HIS A 141 13.73 1.82 -12.50
CA HIS A 141 12.81 2.62 -11.70
C HIS A 141 12.68 2.02 -10.28
N PRO A 142 13.07 2.74 -9.22
CA PRO A 142 13.26 2.14 -7.90
C PRO A 142 11.96 1.63 -7.28
N GLN A 143 10.92 2.47 -7.20
CA GLN A 143 9.63 2.06 -6.62
C GLN A 143 8.92 0.98 -7.46
N ALA A 144 9.15 0.94 -8.77
CA ALA A 144 8.50 -0.06 -9.61
C ALA A 144 9.16 -1.43 -9.42
N ASN A 145 10.48 -1.46 -9.30
CA ASN A 145 11.23 -2.66 -8.93
C ASN A 145 10.84 -3.17 -7.53
N LEU A 146 10.61 -2.26 -6.56
CA LEU A 146 10.12 -2.62 -5.22
C LEU A 146 8.74 -3.30 -5.31
N GLN A 147 7.78 -2.65 -5.95
CA GLN A 147 6.40 -3.13 -6.10
C GLN A 147 6.31 -4.43 -6.92
N TYR A 148 7.14 -4.59 -7.95
CA TYR A 148 7.21 -5.82 -8.74
C TYR A 148 7.83 -6.96 -7.95
N GLY A 149 8.88 -6.69 -7.19
CA GLY A 149 9.44 -7.64 -6.24
C GLY A 149 8.44 -8.13 -5.20
N GLU A 150 7.67 -7.22 -4.60
CA GLU A 150 6.59 -7.54 -3.65
C GLU A 150 5.50 -8.42 -4.28
N LEU A 151 5.06 -8.09 -5.50
CA LEU A 151 4.09 -8.88 -6.25
C LEU A 151 4.56 -10.33 -6.48
N LEU A 152 5.83 -10.49 -6.88
CA LEU A 152 6.44 -11.79 -7.15
C LEU A 152 6.62 -12.62 -5.87
N ALA A 153 6.97 -11.96 -4.77
CA ALA A 153 7.16 -12.60 -3.46
C ALA A 153 5.85 -13.12 -2.87
N THR A 154 4.75 -12.38 -3.00
CA THR A 154 3.49 -12.64 -2.30
C THR A 154 2.55 -13.59 -3.03
N ARG A 155 2.35 -13.45 -4.34
CA ARG A 155 1.28 -14.16 -5.06
C ARG A 155 1.73 -15.14 -6.12
N ALA A 156 2.90 -14.91 -6.74
CA ALA A 156 3.36 -15.82 -7.78
C ALA A 156 3.97 -17.11 -7.20
N GLY A 157 4.25 -17.16 -5.88
CA GLY A 157 5.08 -18.23 -5.31
C GLY A 157 6.44 -18.30 -6.01
N GLN A 158 6.91 -17.16 -6.55
CA GLN A 158 8.18 -17.03 -7.25
C GLN A 158 9.16 -16.20 -6.42
N PRO A 159 9.45 -16.58 -5.15
CA PRO A 159 10.36 -15.82 -4.30
C PRO A 159 11.73 -15.68 -4.95
N GLN A 160 12.15 -16.65 -5.77
CA GLN A 160 13.39 -16.56 -6.53
C GLN A 160 13.37 -15.45 -7.60
N ALA A 161 12.23 -15.21 -8.27
CA ALA A 161 12.09 -14.15 -9.27
C ALA A 161 12.04 -12.75 -8.62
N ALA A 162 11.54 -12.65 -7.38
CA ALA A 162 11.48 -11.39 -6.65
C ALA A 162 12.88 -10.81 -6.31
N VAL A 163 13.91 -11.65 -6.25
CA VAL A 163 15.26 -11.25 -5.79
C VAL A 163 15.84 -10.11 -6.64
N VAL A 164 15.84 -10.23 -7.97
CA VAL A 164 16.50 -9.25 -8.85
C VAL A 164 15.82 -7.88 -8.80
N PRO A 165 14.48 -7.76 -8.95
CA PRO A 165 13.80 -6.48 -8.77
C PRO A 165 14.04 -5.86 -7.39
N LEU A 166 13.93 -6.65 -6.31
CA LEU A 166 14.16 -6.12 -4.97
C LEU A 166 15.61 -5.66 -4.76
N GLN A 167 16.60 -6.36 -5.32
CA GLN A 167 18.00 -5.92 -5.29
C GLN A 167 18.21 -4.61 -6.03
N ARG A 168 17.55 -4.40 -7.18
CA ARG A 168 17.61 -3.11 -7.90
C ARG A 168 17.00 -1.99 -7.07
N ALA A 169 15.84 -2.22 -6.45
CA ALA A 169 15.22 -1.24 -5.57
C ALA A 169 16.11 -0.90 -4.36
N PHE A 170 16.68 -1.92 -3.72
CA PHE A 170 17.59 -1.75 -2.60
C PHE A 170 18.86 -0.98 -3.00
N GLY A 171 19.46 -1.31 -4.14
CA GLY A 171 20.64 -0.62 -4.67
C GLY A 171 20.39 0.86 -5.03
N LYS A 172 19.13 1.29 -5.09
CA LYS A 172 18.72 2.69 -5.26
C LYS A 172 18.31 3.37 -3.95
N GLY A 173 18.58 2.74 -2.80
CA GLY A 173 18.34 3.31 -1.47
C GLY A 173 16.92 3.10 -0.93
N LEU A 174 16.12 2.20 -1.51
CA LEU A 174 14.82 1.86 -0.94
C LEU A 174 14.99 0.79 0.15
N ASP A 175 15.16 1.22 1.41
CA ASP A 175 15.35 0.32 2.56
C ASP A 175 14.22 -0.70 2.73
N ALA A 176 12.99 -0.35 2.34
CA ALA A 176 11.85 -1.27 2.35
C ALA A 176 12.13 -2.55 1.54
N ALA A 177 12.98 -2.49 0.51
CA ALA A 177 13.41 -3.65 -0.26
C ALA A 177 14.28 -4.62 0.57
N ALA A 178 15.04 -4.12 1.55
CA ALA A 178 15.87 -4.98 2.41
C ALA A 178 15.00 -5.88 3.31
N ARG A 179 13.90 -5.35 3.87
CA ARG A 179 12.93 -6.19 4.61
C ARG A 179 12.38 -7.31 3.73
N LEU A 180 11.91 -6.96 2.53
CA LEU A 180 11.35 -7.93 1.58
C LEU A 180 12.40 -8.95 1.11
N LEU A 181 13.64 -8.54 0.85
CA LEU A 181 14.74 -9.47 0.54
C LEU A 181 15.01 -10.43 1.70
N GLY A 182 14.96 -9.93 2.93
CA GLY A 182 15.03 -10.73 4.15
C GLY A 182 14.01 -11.86 4.17
N GLU A 183 12.73 -11.51 4.00
CA GLU A 183 11.60 -12.44 3.92
C GLU A 183 11.76 -13.43 2.77
N VAL A 184 12.07 -12.94 1.57
CA VAL A 184 12.27 -13.76 0.37
C VAL A 184 13.40 -14.77 0.57
N PHE A 185 14.54 -14.37 1.14
CA PHE A 185 15.64 -15.29 1.39
C PHE A 185 15.34 -16.28 2.52
N ALA A 186 14.51 -15.91 3.50
CA ALA A 186 14.05 -16.84 4.52
C ALA A 186 13.20 -17.94 3.89
N VAL A 187 12.23 -17.58 3.05
CA VAL A 187 11.37 -18.53 2.30
C VAL A 187 12.20 -19.42 1.38
N LEU A 188 13.26 -18.90 0.76
CA LEU A 188 14.17 -19.66 -0.11
C LEU A 188 15.14 -20.59 0.65
N GLY A 189 15.04 -20.69 1.99
CA GLY A 189 15.97 -21.52 2.78
C GLY A 189 17.40 -20.99 2.79
N ARG A 190 17.58 -19.66 2.67
CA ARG A 190 18.89 -18.99 2.64
C ARG A 190 19.06 -18.08 3.87
N PRO A 191 19.10 -18.65 5.10
CA PRO A 191 19.03 -17.88 6.35
C PRO A 191 20.17 -16.88 6.52
N ARG A 192 21.38 -17.20 6.05
CA ARG A 192 22.53 -16.25 6.10
C ARG A 192 22.25 -14.96 5.31
N LYS A 193 21.65 -15.08 4.11
CA LYS A 193 21.30 -13.90 3.30
C LYS A 193 20.12 -13.16 3.92
N ALA A 194 19.11 -13.91 4.39
CA ALA A 194 17.95 -13.33 5.07
C ALA A 194 18.37 -12.46 6.27
N ARG A 195 19.21 -13.01 7.16
CA ARG A 195 19.75 -12.30 8.32
C ARG A 195 20.46 -11.01 7.94
N ARG A 196 21.33 -11.06 6.92
CA ARG A 196 22.07 -9.87 6.45
C ARG A 196 21.12 -8.73 6.04
N TYR A 197 20.11 -9.02 5.22
CA TYR A 197 19.20 -7.98 4.75
C TYR A 197 18.27 -7.48 5.86
N LEU A 198 17.81 -8.35 6.76
CA LEU A 198 17.00 -7.93 7.92
C LEU A 198 17.79 -7.07 8.91
N GLN A 199 19.06 -7.38 9.15
CA GLN A 199 19.94 -6.53 9.97
C GLN A 199 20.09 -5.15 9.34
N GLN A 200 20.43 -5.07 8.04
CA GLN A 200 20.52 -3.79 7.33
C GLN A 200 19.23 -2.97 7.39
N TYR A 201 18.07 -3.62 7.31
CA TYR A 201 16.78 -2.95 7.46
C TYR A 201 16.55 -2.42 8.89
N LEU A 202 16.93 -3.22 9.90
CA LEU A 202 16.77 -2.88 11.32
C LEU A 202 17.75 -1.79 11.79
N ASP A 203 18.89 -1.61 11.11
CA ASP A 203 19.84 -0.52 11.42
C ASP A 203 19.16 0.87 11.38
N GLY A 204 18.20 1.07 10.46
CA GLY A 204 17.41 2.30 10.34
C GLY A 204 16.04 2.25 11.01
N ARG A 205 15.54 1.06 11.36
CA ARG A 205 14.22 0.85 11.98
C ARG A 205 14.35 -0.14 13.12
N PRO A 206 15.06 0.21 14.21
CA PRO A 206 15.35 -0.73 15.26
C PRO A 206 14.06 -1.30 15.83
N ASP A 207 12.97 -0.52 15.93
CA ASP A 207 11.71 -0.87 16.60
C ASP A 207 10.70 -1.68 15.78
N ASP A 208 11.06 -2.11 14.57
CA ASP A 208 10.19 -3.00 13.78
C ASP A 208 10.15 -4.41 14.41
N ALA A 209 9.15 -4.65 15.26
CA ALA A 209 8.97 -5.90 15.98
C ALA A 209 8.79 -7.11 15.07
N ALA A 210 8.16 -6.94 13.90
CA ALA A 210 7.95 -8.02 12.94
C ALA A 210 9.28 -8.45 12.31
N ALA A 211 10.10 -7.49 11.88
CA ALA A 211 11.43 -7.77 11.34
C ALA A 211 12.37 -8.38 12.40
N ARG A 212 12.31 -7.91 13.66
CA ARG A 212 13.06 -8.52 14.77
C ARG A 212 12.64 -9.97 15.02
N ALA A 213 11.34 -10.24 15.05
CA ALA A 213 10.82 -11.59 15.27
C ALA A 213 11.27 -12.55 14.17
N LEU A 214 11.20 -12.11 12.91
CA LEU A 214 11.70 -12.88 11.77
C LEU A 214 13.22 -13.15 11.89
N LEU A 215 14.00 -12.13 12.26
CA LEU A 215 15.44 -12.27 12.45
C LEU A 215 15.78 -13.27 13.58
N ALA A 216 15.04 -13.22 14.69
CA ALA A 216 15.21 -14.14 15.82
C ALA A 216 14.89 -15.59 15.42
N GLY A 217 13.82 -15.81 14.65
CA GLY A 217 13.45 -17.13 14.13
C GLY A 217 14.53 -17.75 13.23
N LEU A 218 15.31 -16.93 12.51
CA LEU A 218 16.42 -17.37 11.66
C LEU A 218 17.72 -17.69 12.43
N ALA A 219 17.79 -17.37 13.72
CA ALA A 219 18.93 -17.71 14.57
C ALA A 219 18.74 -19.04 15.33
N ALA A 220 17.50 -19.53 15.41
CA ALA A 220 17.11 -20.73 16.15
C ALA A 220 17.15 -22.02 15.32
N GLY A 221 17.47 -21.95 14.01
CA GLY A 221 17.62 -23.10 13.11
C GLY A 221 18.95 -23.05 12.37
#